data_AF-A0A931JXF0-F1
#
_entry.id   AF-A0A931JXF0-F1
#
_cell.length_a   1.000
_cell.length_b   1.000
_cell.length_c   1.000
_cell.angle_alpha   90.00
_cell.angle_beta   90.00
_cell.angle_gamma   90.00
#
_symmetry.space_group_name_H-M   'P 1'
#
loop_
_entity.id
_entity.type
_entity.pdbx_description
1 polymer ?
#
loop_
_entity_poly.entity_id
_entity_poly.type
_entity_poly.pdbx_seq_one_letter_code
_entity_poly.pdbx_strand_id
1 'polypeptide(L)'
;MRRGIKWLCTLLAAVIALAFAASMRWSVFLVHRANRTTLGAEQVLSINMGAIEYCADGNAEYVGVLLPAWDTFVGPASGTFTWTPGRFKVPNTSWLRIPLWLPLALTAAPASLLWWADRRRQRLTEGHCLSCGYDRRGLSGPCPECGRSAEPPTSR
;
A
#
# COMPACT_ATOMS: atom_id res chain seq x y z
N MET A 1 12.99 15.94 -8.04
CA MET A 1 11.96 14.94 -8.43
C MET A 1 11.98 13.66 -7.58
N ARG A 2 13.11 12.94 -7.41
CA ARG A 2 13.15 11.65 -6.68
C ARG A 2 12.69 11.69 -5.22
N ARG A 3 12.84 12.81 -4.51
CA ARG A 3 12.37 12.95 -3.12
C ARG A 3 10.84 12.97 -3.00
N GLY A 4 10.13 13.59 -3.94
CA GLY A 4 8.66 13.67 -3.90
C GLY A 4 7.99 12.31 -4.05
N ILE A 5 8.45 11.50 -5.01
CA ILE A 5 7.90 10.16 -5.27
C ILE A 5 8.07 9.24 -4.03
N LYS A 6 9.21 9.32 -3.33
CA LYS A 6 9.46 8.54 -2.10
C LYS A 6 8.44 8.84 -1.02
N TRP A 7 8.24 10.12 -0.72
CA TRP A 7 7.30 10.55 0.30
C TRP A 7 5.87 10.25 -0.09
N LEU A 8 5.51 10.40 -1.37
CA LEU A 8 4.19 10.03 -1.87
C LEU A 8 3.91 8.53 -1.70
N CYS A 9 4.81 7.64 -2.14
CA CYS A 9 4.63 6.20 -1.97
C CYS A 9 4.60 5.79 -0.49
N THR A 10 5.43 6.42 0.34
CA THR A 10 5.46 6.15 1.80
C THR A 10 4.15 6.58 2.46
N LEU A 11 3.64 7.77 2.12
CA LEU A 11 2.37 8.28 2.63
C LEU A 11 1.20 7.39 2.18
N LEU A 12 1.17 7.01 0.89
CA LEU A 12 0.14 6.10 0.38
C LEU A 12 0.17 4.74 1.10
N ALA A 13 1.35 4.14 1.26
CA ALA A 13 1.49 2.88 1.99
C ALA A 13 1.02 3.01 3.46
N ALA A 14 1.35 4.13 4.12
CA ALA A 14 0.91 4.39 5.49
C ALA A 14 -0.62 4.54 5.58
N VAL A 15 -1.24 5.28 4.66
CA VAL A 15 -2.71 5.43 4.61
C VAL A 15 -3.39 4.08 4.37
N ILE A 16 -2.87 3.26 3.46
CA ILE A 16 -3.42 1.93 3.17
C ILE A 16 -3.26 1.00 4.39
N ALA A 17 -2.11 1.04 5.08
CA ALA A 17 -1.87 0.25 6.29
C ALA A 17 -2.81 0.66 7.44
N LEU A 18 -3.04 1.97 7.62
CA LEU A 18 -4.01 2.49 8.58
C LEU A 18 -5.44 2.07 8.22
N ALA A 19 -5.81 2.14 6.94
CA ALA A 19 -7.11 1.66 6.47
C ALA A 19 -7.27 0.15 6.72
N PHE A 20 -6.23 -0.66 6.47
CA PHE A 20 -6.22 -2.08 6.78
C PHE A 20 -6.45 -2.33 8.27
N ALA A 21 -5.68 -1.67 9.14
CA ALA A 21 -5.81 -1.82 10.59
C ALA A 21 -7.17 -1.35 11.11
N ALA A 22 -7.66 -0.21 10.65
CA ALA A 22 -8.99 0.29 11.00
C ALA A 22 -10.10 -0.67 10.53
N SER A 23 -9.96 -1.25 9.33
CA SER A 23 -10.93 -2.18 8.77
C SER A 23 -11.06 -3.50 9.54
N MET A 24 -10.11 -3.80 10.44
CA MET A 24 -10.20 -4.96 11.34
C MET A 24 -11.20 -4.74 12.49
N ARG A 25 -11.47 -3.47 12.82
CA ARG A 25 -12.33 -3.12 13.96
C ARG A 25 -13.63 -2.43 13.56
N TRP A 26 -13.62 -1.74 12.42
CA TRP A 26 -14.74 -0.99 11.87
C TRP A 26 -14.93 -1.31 10.41
N SER A 27 -16.16 -1.21 9.94
CA SER A 27 -16.51 -1.41 8.54
C SER A 27 -17.13 -0.13 8.02
N VAL A 28 -16.69 0.32 6.84
CA VAL A 28 -17.20 1.53 6.19
C VAL A 28 -17.84 1.13 4.87
N PHE A 29 -19.03 1.65 4.61
CA PHE A 29 -19.82 1.34 3.43
C PHE A 29 -20.29 2.64 2.77
N LEU A 30 -20.25 2.67 1.45
CA LEU A 30 -20.80 3.70 0.60
C LEU A 30 -21.84 3.03 -0.30
N VAL A 31 -23.10 3.43 -0.16
CA VAL A 31 -24.21 2.93 -0.96
C VAL A 31 -24.53 3.95 -2.04
N HIS A 32 -24.45 3.52 -3.30
CA HIS A 32 -24.84 4.28 -4.45
C HIS A 32 -26.09 3.66 -5.08
N ARG A 33 -27.21 4.39 -5.00
CA ARG A 33 -28.48 3.96 -5.58
C ARG A 33 -28.61 4.55 -6.99
N ALA A 34 -28.58 3.69 -8.01
CA ALA A 34 -28.77 4.12 -9.39
C ALA A 34 -30.22 4.64 -9.59
N ASN A 35 -30.39 5.63 -10.47
CA ASN A 35 -31.62 6.41 -10.60
C ASN A 35 -32.84 5.56 -11.04
N ARG A 36 -34.05 6.02 -10.68
CA ARG A 36 -35.37 5.32 -10.69
C ARG A 36 -35.82 4.56 -11.96
N THR A 37 -35.12 4.63 -13.09
CA THR A 37 -35.58 4.08 -14.38
C THR A 37 -35.12 2.66 -14.65
N THR A 38 -34.04 2.20 -14.02
CA THR A 38 -33.63 0.78 -14.00
C THR A 38 -34.07 0.18 -12.68
N LEU A 39 -34.92 -0.85 -12.74
CA LEU A 39 -35.38 -1.64 -11.59
C LEU A 39 -34.25 -1.88 -10.57
N GLY A 40 -34.30 -1.21 -9.41
CA GLY A 40 -33.71 -1.64 -8.15
C GLY A 40 -32.19 -1.87 -8.07
N ALA A 41 -31.38 -1.37 -9.00
CA ALA A 41 -29.94 -1.64 -8.95
C ALA A 41 -29.22 -0.79 -7.89
N GLU A 42 -28.79 -1.41 -6.79
CA GLU A 42 -27.97 -0.81 -5.75
C GLU A 42 -26.50 -1.24 -5.92
N GLN A 43 -25.58 -0.29 -5.79
CA GLN A 43 -24.15 -0.53 -5.79
C GLN A 43 -23.60 -0.21 -4.39
N VAL A 44 -22.86 -1.13 -3.80
CA VAL A 44 -22.24 -0.94 -2.48
C VAL A 44 -20.74 -1.08 -2.62
N LEU A 45 -20.00 -0.04 -2.21
CA LEU A 45 -18.55 -0.08 -2.05
C LEU A 45 -18.22 -0.08 -0.56
N SER A 46 -17.40 -1.02 -0.09
CA SER A 46 -17.04 -1.11 1.31
C SER A 46 -15.55 -1.34 1.53
N ILE A 47 -15.10 -1.00 2.74
CA ILE A 47 -13.79 -1.40 3.27
C ILE A 47 -14.05 -2.17 4.56
N ASN A 48 -13.75 -3.46 4.55
CA ASN A 48 -13.99 -4.36 5.68
C ASN A 48 -12.98 -5.51 5.72
N MET A 49 -12.59 -5.94 6.93
CA MET A 49 -11.74 -7.12 7.17
C MET A 49 -10.46 -7.14 6.30
N GLY A 50 -9.80 -5.99 6.15
CA GLY A 50 -8.58 -5.88 5.35
C GLY A 50 -8.79 -5.96 3.84
N ALA A 51 -10.00 -5.75 3.33
CA ALA A 51 -10.31 -5.77 1.90
C ALA A 51 -11.20 -4.58 1.48
N ILE A 52 -11.09 -4.22 0.21
CA ILE A 52 -12.06 -3.39 -0.50
C ILE A 52 -13.04 -4.33 -1.17
N GLU A 53 -14.33 -4.13 -0.97
CA GLU A 53 -15.39 -4.93 -1.58
C GLU A 53 -16.32 -4.05 -2.39
N TYR A 54 -16.75 -4.58 -3.52
CA TYR A 54 -17.74 -3.95 -4.38
C TYR A 54 -18.84 -4.96 -4.67
N CYS A 55 -20.08 -4.59 -4.36
CA CYS A 55 -21.28 -5.33 -4.70
C CYS A 55 -22.08 -4.52 -5.72
N ALA A 56 -22.55 -5.18 -6.78
CA ALA A 56 -23.56 -4.63 -7.67
C ALA A 56 -24.74 -5.59 -7.71
N ASP A 57 -25.87 -5.14 -7.19
CA ASP A 57 -27.13 -5.85 -7.14
C ASP A 57 -28.04 -5.41 -8.28
N GLY A 58 -28.71 -6.38 -8.90
CA GLY A 58 -29.71 -6.12 -9.92
C GLY A 58 -31.13 -5.92 -9.38
N ASN A 59 -31.42 -6.24 -8.11
CA ASN A 59 -32.80 -6.26 -7.58
C ASN A 59 -32.91 -6.23 -6.03
N ALA A 60 -31.91 -5.75 -5.29
CA ALA A 60 -31.82 -6.15 -3.89
C ALA A 60 -32.39 -5.15 -2.87
N GLU A 61 -33.43 -5.61 -2.19
CA GLU A 61 -33.87 -5.17 -0.88
C GLU A 61 -32.82 -5.61 0.17
N TYR A 62 -31.68 -4.92 0.28
CA TYR A 62 -30.72 -5.17 1.36
C TYR A 62 -31.17 -4.50 2.65
N VAL A 63 -31.67 -5.30 3.59
CA VAL A 63 -31.76 -4.91 5.00
C VAL A 63 -30.35 -4.88 5.57
N GLY A 64 -29.73 -3.71 5.59
CA GLY A 64 -28.41 -3.50 6.18
C GLY A 64 -28.44 -3.72 7.69
N VAL A 65 -28.17 -4.95 8.14
CA VAL A 65 -27.81 -5.19 9.53
C VAL A 65 -26.34 -4.83 9.69
N LEU A 66 -26.08 -3.73 10.40
CA LEU A 66 -24.76 -3.37 10.91
C LEU A 66 -24.31 -4.42 11.93
N LEU A 67 -23.79 -5.55 11.44
CA LEU A 67 -23.11 -6.51 12.31
C LEU A 67 -21.70 -5.97 12.62
N PRO A 68 -21.23 -6.09 13.87
CA PRO A 68 -19.85 -5.78 14.20
C PRO A 68 -18.91 -6.63 13.33
N ALA A 69 -17.85 -6.00 12.81
CA ALA A 69 -16.86 -6.48 11.81
C ALA A 69 -16.15 -7.83 12.08
N TRP A 70 -16.61 -8.60 13.07
CA TRP A 70 -16.09 -9.85 13.58
C TRP A 70 -17.05 -10.99 13.23
N ASP A 71 -18.31 -10.68 12.92
CA ASP A 71 -19.20 -11.61 12.23
C ASP A 71 -18.74 -11.67 10.77
N THR A 72 -17.85 -12.63 10.57
CA THR A 72 -17.54 -13.28 9.31
C THR A 72 -18.52 -12.93 8.21
N PHE A 73 -18.01 -12.28 7.16
CA PHE A 73 -18.60 -12.42 5.83
C PHE A 73 -18.47 -13.90 5.44
N VAL A 74 -19.34 -14.74 6.02
CA VAL A 74 -19.52 -16.13 5.62
C VAL A 74 -20.14 -16.01 4.24
N GLY A 75 -19.34 -16.16 3.18
CA GLY A 75 -19.91 -16.47 1.88
C GLY A 75 -20.90 -17.62 2.12
N PRO A 76 -22.16 -17.52 1.65
CA PRO A 76 -23.31 -18.27 2.20
C PRO A 76 -23.21 -19.81 2.20
N ALA A 77 -22.06 -20.40 1.83
CA ALA A 77 -21.79 -21.82 1.82
C ALA A 77 -20.45 -22.28 2.46
N SER A 78 -19.48 -21.42 2.85
CA SER A 78 -18.12 -21.93 3.14
C SER A 78 -17.40 -21.46 4.40
N GLY A 79 -17.81 -20.38 5.08
CA GLY A 79 -17.12 -19.90 6.30
C GLY A 79 -15.62 -19.66 6.15
N THR A 80 -15.10 -19.58 4.92
CA THR A 80 -13.67 -19.54 4.67
C THR A 80 -13.24 -18.08 4.49
N PHE A 81 -12.38 -17.60 5.40
CA PHE A 81 -11.68 -16.34 5.19
C PHE A 81 -10.72 -16.50 4.01
N THR A 82 -11.06 -15.94 2.84
CA THR A 82 -10.19 -16.01 1.65
C THR A 82 -9.31 -14.77 1.56
N TRP A 83 -8.00 -14.96 1.76
CA TRP A 83 -6.95 -13.92 1.59
C TRP A 83 -6.65 -13.58 0.12
N THR A 84 -7.32 -14.25 -0.83
CA THR A 84 -7.09 -14.11 -2.27
C THR A 84 -8.13 -13.19 -2.92
N PRO A 85 -7.76 -12.43 -3.97
CA PRO A 85 -8.72 -11.73 -4.81
C PRO A 85 -9.76 -12.71 -5.34
N GLY A 86 -11.03 -12.28 -5.33
CA GLY A 86 -12.14 -13.13 -5.72
C GLY A 86 -13.24 -12.35 -6.40
N ARG A 87 -13.88 -12.99 -7.38
CA ARG A 87 -15.19 -12.58 -7.88
C ARG A 87 -16.17 -13.67 -7.54
N PHE A 88 -17.27 -13.29 -6.91
CA PHE A 88 -18.35 -14.20 -6.58
C PHE A 88 -19.60 -13.72 -7.29
N LYS A 89 -20.29 -14.63 -7.98
CA LYS A 89 -21.59 -14.35 -8.58
C LYS A 89 -22.63 -15.14 -7.82
N VAL A 90 -23.61 -14.42 -7.30
CA VAL A 90 -24.87 -14.96 -6.79
C VAL A 90 -25.95 -14.60 -7.82
N PRO A 91 -27.09 -15.31 -7.91
CA PRO A 91 -28.16 -14.92 -8.83
C PRO A 91 -28.52 -13.44 -8.63
N ASN A 92 -28.46 -12.66 -9.70
CA ASN A 92 -28.70 -11.20 -9.73
C ASN A 92 -27.71 -10.30 -8.96
N THR A 93 -26.59 -10.84 -8.46
CA THR A 93 -25.61 -10.06 -7.69
C THR A 93 -24.17 -10.41 -8.07
N SER A 94 -23.34 -9.39 -8.27
CA SER A 94 -21.90 -9.56 -8.49
C SER A 94 -21.08 -8.93 -7.37
N TRP A 95 -20.14 -9.70 -6.84
CA TRP A 95 -19.21 -9.29 -5.79
C TRP A 95 -17.77 -9.31 -6.31
N LEU A 96 -17.02 -8.25 -6.01
CA LEU A 96 -15.58 -8.14 -6.24
C LEU A 96 -14.89 -7.82 -4.92
N ARG A 97 -13.93 -8.65 -4.52
CA ARG A 97 -13.12 -8.43 -3.30
C ARG A 97 -11.65 -8.27 -3.65
N ILE A 98 -11.05 -7.19 -3.20
CA ILE A 98 -9.64 -6.85 -3.38
C ILE A 98 -8.99 -6.71 -1.99
N PRO A 99 -8.16 -7.66 -1.56
CA PRO A 99 -7.41 -7.53 -0.31
C PRO A 99 -6.50 -6.30 -0.31
N LEU A 100 -6.50 -5.52 0.76
CA LEU A 100 -5.68 -4.30 0.90
C LEU A 100 -4.18 -4.59 0.99
N TRP A 101 -3.76 -5.84 1.25
CA TRP A 101 -2.35 -6.21 1.18
C TRP A 101 -1.77 -6.06 -0.24
N LEU A 102 -2.59 -6.16 -1.29
CA LEU A 102 -2.16 -5.94 -2.67
C LEU A 102 -1.79 -4.47 -2.96
N PRO A 103 -2.67 -3.47 -2.78
CA PRO A 103 -2.29 -2.08 -2.95
C PRO A 103 -1.23 -1.65 -1.94
N LEU A 104 -1.19 -2.24 -0.74
CA LEU A 104 -0.10 -2.05 0.21
C LEU A 104 1.23 -2.53 -0.36
N ALA A 105 1.30 -3.76 -0.89
CA ALA A 105 2.52 -4.29 -1.49
C ALA A 105 2.97 -3.46 -2.69
N LEU A 106 2.03 -3.04 -3.55
CA LEU A 106 2.30 -2.21 -4.73
C LEU A 106 2.85 -0.82 -4.37
N THR A 107 2.50 -0.27 -3.22
CA THR A 107 2.99 1.05 -2.76
C THR A 107 4.21 0.94 -1.85
N ALA A 108 4.28 -0.08 -0.99
CA ALA A 108 5.37 -0.31 -0.05
C ALA A 108 6.64 -0.84 -0.74
N ALA A 109 6.52 -1.70 -1.76
CA ALA A 109 7.67 -2.23 -2.49
C ALA A 109 8.53 -1.13 -3.14
N PRO A 110 7.99 -0.20 -3.97
CA PRO A 110 8.79 0.88 -4.54
C PRO A 110 9.30 1.85 -3.47
N ALA A 111 8.53 2.12 -2.41
CA ALA A 111 9.00 2.95 -1.30
C ALA A 111 10.24 2.32 -0.64
N SER A 112 10.18 1.03 -0.28
CA SER A 112 11.28 0.30 0.35
C SER A 112 12.53 0.26 -0.53
N LEU A 113 12.39 -0.01 -1.83
CA LEU A 113 13.50 0.00 -2.79
C LEU A 113 14.15 1.38 -2.91
N LEU A 114 13.35 2.45 -2.97
CA LEU A 114 13.87 3.81 -3.07
C LEU A 114 14.60 4.28 -1.80
N TRP A 115 14.15 3.86 -0.63
CA TRP A 115 14.82 4.10 0.65
C TRP A 115 16.12 3.29 0.76
N TRP A 116 16.08 2.02 0.37
CA TRP A 116 17.27 1.15 0.36
C TRP A 116 18.36 1.68 -0.59
N ALA A 117 17.98 2.09 -1.80
CA ALA A 117 18.91 2.68 -2.76
C ALA A 117 19.54 3.97 -2.25
N ASP A 118 18.78 4.83 -1.54
CA ASP A 118 19.33 6.05 -0.94
C ASP A 118 20.33 5.74 0.16
N ARG A 119 19.97 4.82 1.06
CA ARG A 119 20.81 4.41 2.17
C ARG A 119 22.10 3.76 1.68
N ARG A 120 22.03 2.98 0.60
CA ARG A 120 23.22 2.40 -0.05
C ARG A 120 24.10 3.48 -0.66
N ARG A 121 23.51 4.48 -1.33
CA ARG A 121 24.26 5.59 -1.91
C ARG A 121 24.95 6.44 -0.85
N GLN A 122 24.26 6.76 0.25
CA GLN A 122 24.82 7.48 1.39
C GLN A 122 26.01 6.75 2.01
N ARG A 123 25.88 5.43 2.23
CA ARG A 123 26.98 4.58 2.73
C ARG A 123 28.18 4.57 1.78
N LEU A 124 27.94 4.57 0.47
CA LEU A 124 29.03 4.65 -0.51
C LEU A 124 29.71 6.03 -0.44
N THR A 125 28.97 7.13 -0.29
CA THR A 125 29.53 8.48 -0.22
C THR A 125 30.20 8.83 1.11
N GLU A 126 29.74 8.28 2.23
CA GLU A 126 30.28 8.59 3.58
C GLU A 126 31.52 7.77 3.91
N GLY A 127 31.74 6.64 3.22
CA GLY A 127 32.86 5.74 3.48
C GLY A 127 33.93 5.70 2.40
N HIS A 128 33.67 6.18 1.17
CA HIS A 128 34.61 6.03 0.06
C HIS A 128 35.16 7.36 -0.44
N CYS A 129 36.37 7.31 -1.01
CA CYS A 129 36.96 8.45 -1.67
C CYS A 129 36.09 8.89 -2.87
N LEU A 130 35.63 10.14 -2.88
CA LEU A 130 34.78 10.69 -3.95
C LEU A 130 35.45 10.73 -5.32
N SER A 131 36.79 10.62 -5.37
CA SER A 131 37.57 10.68 -6.61
C SER A 131 37.83 9.32 -7.26
N CYS A 132 38.08 8.26 -6.47
CA CYS A 132 38.47 6.95 -6.99
C CYS A 132 37.60 5.79 -6.46
N GLY A 133 36.73 6.02 -5.48
CA GLY A 133 35.87 4.99 -4.91
C GLY A 133 36.53 4.04 -3.90
N TYR A 134 37.77 4.31 -3.45
CA TYR A 134 38.45 3.52 -2.42
C TYR A 134 37.77 3.63 -1.04
N ASP A 135 37.59 2.54 -0.30
CA ASP A 135 37.01 2.57 1.05
C ASP A 135 37.99 3.23 2.04
N ARG A 136 37.61 4.39 2.57
CA ARG A 136 38.37 5.18 3.54
C ARG A 136 37.92 4.95 4.98
N ARG A 137 36.99 4.03 5.24
CA ARG A 137 36.55 3.72 6.60
C ARG A 137 37.74 3.20 7.42
N GLY A 138 38.09 3.93 8.46
CA GLY A 138 39.25 3.64 9.33
C GLY A 138 40.58 4.24 8.86
N LEU A 139 40.61 5.03 7.78
CA LEU A 139 41.82 5.66 7.29
C LEU A 139 41.96 7.10 7.80
N SER A 140 42.93 7.35 8.67
CA SER A 140 43.32 8.70 9.11
C SER A 140 44.37 9.28 8.15
N GLY A 141 43.98 9.72 6.96
CA GLY A 141 44.92 10.29 5.99
C GLY A 141 44.38 10.44 4.55
N PRO A 142 45.19 10.98 3.62
CA PRO A 142 44.87 11.03 2.18
C PRO A 142 44.66 9.62 1.61
N CYS A 143 43.87 9.52 0.54
CA CYS A 143 43.60 8.22 -0.09
C CYS A 143 44.87 7.60 -0.69
N PRO A 144 45.18 6.31 -0.45
CA PRO A 144 46.41 5.68 -0.95
C PRO A 144 46.45 5.53 -2.48
N GLU A 145 45.27 5.42 -3.12
CA GLU A 145 45.18 5.26 -4.58
C GLU A 145 45.33 6.59 -5.34
N CYS A 146 44.72 7.66 -4.85
CA CYS A 146 44.64 8.94 -5.59
C CYS A 146 45.30 10.13 -4.89
N GLY A 147 45.85 9.94 -3.69
CA GLY A 147 46.50 10.98 -2.88
C GLY A 147 45.58 12.08 -2.35
N ARG A 148 44.27 12.04 -2.62
CA ARG A 148 43.36 13.14 -2.31
C ARG A 148 42.93 13.12 -0.83
N SER A 149 43.10 14.26 -0.15
CA SER A 149 42.72 14.48 1.26
C SER A 149 41.19 14.45 1.44
N ALA A 150 40.70 14.22 2.67
CA ALA A 150 39.25 14.31 2.95
C ALA A 150 38.75 15.76 3.01
N GLU A 151 39.66 16.73 2.96
CA GLU A 151 39.35 18.13 3.15
C GLU A 151 38.62 18.67 1.90
N PRO A 152 37.43 19.28 2.07
CA PRO A 152 36.73 19.92 0.97
C PRO A 152 37.60 21.08 0.44
N PRO A 153 37.59 21.37 -0.88
CA PRO A 153 38.35 22.47 -1.42
C PRO A 153 37.90 23.77 -0.74
N THR A 154 38.75 24.32 0.12
CA THR A 154 38.61 25.69 0.61
C THR A 154 38.78 26.61 -0.60
N SER A 155 37.67 27.10 -1.12
CA SER A 155 37.66 28.11 -2.18
C SER A 155 38.42 29.35 -1.67
N ARG A 156 39.54 29.67 -2.32
CA ARG A 156 40.17 30.99 -2.31
C ARG A 156 39.96 31.64 -3.66
#